data_AF-A0A820QWV7-F1
#
_entry.id   AF-A0A820QWV7-F1
#
_cell.length_a   1.000
_cell.length_b   1.000
_cell.length_c   1.000
_cell.angle_alpha   90.00
_cell.angle_beta   90.00
_cell.angle_gamma   90.00
#
_symmetry.space_group_name_H-M   'P 1'
#
loop_
_entity.id
_entity.type
_entity.pdbx_description
1 polymer ?
#
loop_
_entity_poly.entity_id
_entity_poly.type
_entity_poly.pdbx_seq_one_letter_code
_entity_poly.pdbx_strand_id
1 'polypeptide(L)'
;TTTKDRKIPILKAFVKVPLVSITSSNSSQESFTLCTSPLHNKAKYLVQWIEFHRLVGFSKFVIYNTTDTDDYLSTIINIYTQKYPGLVDVVQWNFSTLGLVDVLPTRYFQTEALHDCLIRYGDQSEWLGMLDLDEYIVPLPPYETIVDYVHANFGR
;
A
#
# COMPACT_ATOMS: atom_id res chain seq x y z
N THR A 1 31.68 17.65 -32.85
CA THR A 1 31.13 16.39 -33.38
C THR A 1 31.47 15.30 -32.37
N THR A 2 30.57 14.90 -31.48
CA THR A 2 29.49 13.94 -31.77
C THR A 2 28.33 14.12 -30.78
N THR A 3 27.17 14.53 -31.30
CA THR A 3 25.87 14.38 -30.65
C THR A 3 25.53 12.89 -30.60
N LYS A 4 25.63 12.27 -29.42
CA LYS A 4 25.07 10.93 -29.21
C LYS A 4 23.57 11.09 -29.03
N ASP A 5 22.82 10.84 -30.10
CA ASP A 5 21.39 10.59 -30.07
C ASP A 5 21.08 9.46 -29.08
N ARG A 6 20.73 9.81 -27.83
CA ARG A 6 20.08 8.89 -26.91
C ARG A 6 18.63 8.74 -27.37
N LYS A 7 18.40 7.80 -28.29
CA LYS A 7 17.06 7.27 -28.52
C LYS A 7 16.63 6.54 -27.25
N ILE A 8 15.80 7.19 -26.44
CA ILE A 8 15.05 6.52 -25.38
C ILE A 8 14.16 5.50 -26.10
N PRO A 9 14.34 4.19 -25.91
CA PRO A 9 13.44 3.23 -26.52
C PRO A 9 12.05 3.51 -25.92
N ILE A 10 11.10 3.90 -26.78
CA ILE A 10 9.70 3.96 -26.40
C ILE A 10 9.31 2.50 -26.16
N LEU A 11 9.47 2.02 -24.93
CA LEU A 11 8.80 0.82 -24.48
C LEU A 11 7.31 1.15 -24.53
N LYS A 12 6.66 0.78 -25.63
CA LYS A 12 5.22 0.58 -25.65
C LYS A 12 4.94 -0.69 -24.83
N ALA A 13 5.12 -0.58 -23.52
CA ALA A 13 4.64 -1.58 -22.59
C ALA A 13 3.11 -1.45 -22.58
N PHE A 14 2.44 -2.25 -23.41
CA PHE A 14 1.02 -2.48 -23.23
C PHE A 14 0.86 -3.33 -21.98
N VAL A 15 0.72 -2.67 -20.83
CA VAL A 15 0.22 -3.35 -19.64
C VAL A 15 -1.24 -3.63 -19.93
N LYS A 16 -1.58 -4.91 -20.09
CA LYS A 16 -2.97 -5.33 -20.09
C LYS A 16 -3.46 -5.11 -18.66
N VAL A 17 -3.96 -3.92 -18.37
CA VAL A 17 -4.76 -3.69 -17.17
C VAL A 17 -5.98 -4.56 -17.38
N PRO A 18 -6.19 -5.64 -16.60
CA PRO A 18 -7.44 -6.37 -16.70
C PRO A 18 -8.54 -5.34 -16.43
N LEU A 19 -9.48 -5.22 -17.37
CA LEU A 19 -10.74 -4.55 -17.06
C LEU A 19 -11.35 -5.38 -15.94
N VAL A 20 -11.18 -4.92 -14.71
CA VAL A 20 -11.82 -5.53 -13.54
C VAL A 20 -13.30 -5.35 -13.79
N SER A 21 -13.98 -6.47 -14.04
CA SER A 21 -15.42 -6.51 -13.96
C SER A 21 -15.75 -6.08 -12.54
N ILE A 22 -16.44 -4.94 -12.38
CA ILE A 22 -17.06 -4.55 -11.11
C ILE A 22 -18.21 -5.54 -10.86
N THR A 23 -17.87 -6.78 -10.55
CA THR A 23 -18.79 -7.72 -9.93
C THR A 23 -18.73 -7.36 -8.46
N SER A 24 -19.76 -6.67 -7.97
CA SER A 24 -19.96 -6.52 -6.53
C SER A 24 -20.12 -7.93 -5.96
N SER A 25 -19.03 -8.54 -5.52
CA SER A 25 -19.15 -9.64 -4.58
C SER A 25 -19.82 -9.05 -3.36
N ASN A 26 -20.92 -9.64 -2.91
CA ASN A 26 -21.53 -9.38 -1.62
C ASN A 26 -20.56 -9.82 -0.49
N SER A 27 -19.36 -9.26 -0.42
CA SER A 27 -18.57 -9.23 0.80
C SER A 27 -18.98 -7.98 1.53
N SER A 28 -19.88 -8.15 2.50
CA SER A 28 -20.33 -7.16 3.46
C SER A 28 -19.21 -6.68 4.42
N GLN A 29 -18.01 -6.43 3.91
CA GLN A 29 -16.92 -5.86 4.69
C GLN A 29 -16.63 -4.46 4.17
N GLU A 30 -17.14 -3.50 4.92
CA GLU A 30 -16.72 -2.10 4.96
C GLU A 30 -15.22 -2.08 5.26
N SER A 31 -14.41 -2.24 4.21
CA SER A 31 -12.99 -2.50 4.33
C SER A 31 -12.24 -1.18 4.11
N PHE A 32 -11.71 -0.64 5.21
CA PHE A 32 -10.80 0.50 5.20
C PHE A 32 -9.38 -0.06 5.16
N THR A 33 -8.78 0.01 3.98
CA THR A 33 -7.44 -0.52 3.73
C THR A 33 -6.41 0.59 3.81
N LEU A 34 -5.28 0.33 4.48
CA LEU A 34 -4.15 1.24 4.55
C LEU A 34 -2.89 0.56 4.02
N CYS A 35 -2.37 1.07 2.91
CA CYS A 35 -1.07 0.65 2.37
C CYS A 35 0.04 1.46 3.03
N THR A 36 1.17 0.82 3.30
CA THR A 36 2.40 1.54 3.62
C THR A 36 3.07 2.03 2.34
N SER A 37 3.78 3.14 2.42
CA SER A 37 4.86 3.35 1.46
C SER A 37 5.90 2.23 1.53
N PRO A 38 6.73 2.07 0.49
CA PRO A 38 7.78 1.06 0.47
C PRO A 38 8.74 1.18 1.67
N LEU A 39 8.77 0.14 2.51
CA LEU A 39 9.56 0.08 3.75
C LEU A 39 11.03 -0.17 3.45
N HIS A 40 11.91 0.60 4.09
CA HIS A 40 13.36 0.36 4.08
C HIS A 40 13.93 0.49 5.50
N ASN A 41 14.23 -0.64 6.16
CA ASN A 41 14.81 -0.71 7.51
C ASN A 41 13.98 0.00 8.59
N LYS A 42 12.64 -0.01 8.46
CA LYS A 42 11.70 0.66 9.38
C LYS A 42 10.75 -0.30 10.08
N ALA A 43 10.93 -1.63 9.94
CA ALA A 43 10.04 -2.64 10.50
C ALA A 43 9.75 -2.50 12.01
N LYS A 44 10.69 -1.96 12.80
CA LYS A 44 10.52 -1.69 14.25
C LYS A 44 9.34 -0.78 14.63
N TYR A 45 8.85 0.05 13.70
CA TYR A 45 7.70 0.92 13.94
C TYR A 45 6.36 0.30 13.51
N LEU A 46 6.41 -0.85 12.84
CA LEU A 46 5.24 -1.44 12.19
C LEU A 46 4.15 -1.83 13.19
N VAL A 47 4.53 -2.40 14.35
CA VAL A 47 3.56 -2.78 15.40
C VAL A 47 2.78 -1.56 15.89
N GLN A 48 3.47 -0.47 16.22
CA GLN A 48 2.83 0.75 16.69
C GLN A 48 1.89 1.32 15.63
N TRP A 49 2.36 1.38 14.38
CA TRP A 49 1.60 1.93 13.27
C TRP A 49 0.35 1.10 12.96
N ILE A 50 0.44 -0.22 12.94
CA ILE A 50 -0.70 -1.13 12.73
C ILE A 50 -1.71 -0.98 13.88
N GLU A 51 -1.27 -1.11 15.13
CA GLU A 51 -2.20 -1.05 16.27
C GLU A 51 -2.88 0.31 16.38
N PHE A 52 -2.17 1.41 16.14
CA PHE A 52 -2.77 2.75 16.16
C PHE A 52 -3.86 2.88 15.08
N HIS A 53 -3.55 2.59 13.83
CA HIS A 53 -4.52 2.75 12.74
C HIS A 53 -5.69 1.77 12.86
N ARG A 54 -5.47 0.61 13.47
CA ARG A 54 -6.54 -0.34 13.78
C ARG A 54 -7.50 0.22 14.83
N LEU A 55 -7.00 0.93 15.84
CA LEU A 55 -7.84 1.63 16.82
C LEU A 55 -8.63 2.78 16.17
N VAL A 56 -8.05 3.44 15.17
CA VAL A 56 -8.68 4.54 14.42
C VAL A 56 -9.72 4.05 13.39
N GLY A 57 -9.82 2.73 13.15
CA GLY A 57 -10.90 2.13 12.35
C GLY A 57 -10.45 1.46 11.05
N PHE A 58 -9.15 1.42 10.74
CA PHE A 58 -8.66 0.64 9.60
C PHE A 58 -8.76 -0.87 9.88
N SER A 59 -9.20 -1.63 8.88
CA SER A 59 -9.48 -3.07 8.99
C SER A 59 -8.56 -3.96 8.16
N LYS A 60 -7.75 -3.38 7.27
CA LYS A 60 -6.73 -4.09 6.48
C LYS A 60 -5.47 -3.25 6.29
N PHE A 61 -4.31 -3.89 6.36
CA PHE A 61 -3.00 -3.27 6.20
C PHE A 61 -2.22 -3.98 5.10
N VAL A 62 -1.62 -3.21 4.19
CA VAL A 62 -0.81 -3.75 3.09
C VAL A 62 0.61 -3.21 3.22
N ILE A 63 1.56 -4.09 3.46
CA ILE A 63 2.94 -3.73 3.76
C ILE A 63 3.80 -3.92 2.51
N TYR A 64 4.32 -2.82 1.95
CA TYR A 64 5.25 -2.87 0.83
C TYR A 64 6.67 -3.08 1.35
N ASN A 65 7.16 -4.31 1.32
CA ASN A 65 8.51 -4.64 1.78
C ASN A 65 9.53 -4.57 0.64
N THR A 66 10.57 -3.74 0.78
CA THR A 66 11.55 -3.52 -0.30
C THR A 66 12.79 -4.39 -0.14
N THR A 67 13.38 -4.33 1.04
CA THR A 67 14.68 -4.91 1.37
C THR A 67 14.76 -5.38 2.81
N ASP A 68 13.69 -5.27 3.61
CA ASP A 68 13.71 -5.82 4.97
C ASP A 68 13.65 -7.34 4.84
N THR A 69 14.84 -7.95 4.81
CA THR A 69 15.08 -9.38 4.98
C THR A 69 15.36 -9.72 6.44
N ASP A 70 15.19 -8.75 7.35
CA ASP A 70 15.37 -8.93 8.78
C ASP A 70 14.31 -9.89 9.34
N ASP A 71 14.75 -10.83 10.18
CA ASP A 71 13.91 -11.76 10.93
C ASP A 71 12.85 -11.04 11.76
N TYR A 72 13.08 -9.77 12.10
CA TYR A 72 12.11 -8.96 12.82
C TYR A 72 10.81 -8.72 12.05
N LEU A 73 10.88 -8.33 10.76
CA LEU A 73 9.69 -8.11 9.95
C LEU A 73 8.92 -9.42 9.76
N SER A 74 9.62 -10.50 9.40
CA SER A 74 9.00 -11.81 9.20
C SER A 74 8.31 -12.30 10.49
N THR A 75 8.91 -12.08 11.66
CA THR A 75 8.32 -12.37 12.96
C THR A 75 7.03 -11.60 13.19
N ILE A 76 7.02 -10.28 12.97
CA ILE A 76 5.82 -9.45 13.12
C ILE A 76 4.71 -9.94 12.19
N ILE A 77 5.02 -10.08 10.90
CA ILE A 77 4.04 -10.51 9.89
C ILE A 77 3.45 -11.86 10.25
N ASN A 78 4.27 -12.81 10.72
CA ASN A 78 3.82 -14.13 11.13
C ASN A 78 2.86 -14.05 12.33
N ILE A 79 3.18 -13.24 13.34
CA ILE A 79 2.31 -13.02 14.50
C ILE A 79 0.95 -12.45 14.06
N TYR A 80 0.94 -11.42 13.23
CA TYR A 80 -0.31 -10.79 12.77
C TYR A 80 -1.13 -11.73 11.89
N THR A 81 -0.49 -12.43 10.95
CA THR A 81 -1.19 -13.35 10.04
C THR A 81 -1.83 -14.52 10.79
N GLN A 82 -1.15 -15.04 11.82
CA GLN A 82 -1.71 -16.11 12.66
C GLN A 82 -2.83 -15.61 13.58
N LYS A 83 -2.64 -14.45 14.21
CA LYS A 83 -3.57 -13.93 15.22
C LYS A 83 -4.81 -13.28 14.60
N TYR A 84 -4.66 -12.65 13.45
CA TYR A 84 -5.71 -11.88 12.77
C TYR A 84 -5.69 -12.19 11.26
N PRO A 85 -6.28 -13.32 10.83
CA PRO A 85 -6.32 -13.68 9.42
C PRO A 85 -6.96 -12.58 8.57
N GLY A 86 -6.28 -12.17 7.50
CA GLY A 86 -6.75 -11.14 6.56
C GLY A 86 -6.49 -9.69 7.00
N LEU A 87 -5.94 -9.46 8.20
CA LEU A 87 -5.62 -8.11 8.68
C LEU A 87 -4.40 -7.51 7.97
N VAL A 88 -3.39 -8.33 7.66
CA VAL A 88 -2.11 -7.88 7.09
C VAL A 88 -1.79 -8.70 5.84
N ASP A 89 -1.56 -7.99 4.74
CA ASP A 89 -0.96 -8.54 3.52
C ASP A 89 0.43 -7.93 3.32
N VAL A 90 1.36 -8.70 2.74
CA VAL A 90 2.71 -8.22 2.40
C VAL A 90 2.94 -8.30 0.91
N VAL A 91 3.33 -7.18 0.32
CA VAL A 91 3.77 -7.08 -1.08
C VAL A 91 5.28 -6.96 -1.10
N GLN A 92 5.97 -7.97 -1.65
CA GLN A 92 7.42 -7.86 -1.86
C GLN A 92 7.69 -6.92 -3.04
N TRP A 93 8.19 -5.73 -2.73
CA TRP A 93 8.37 -4.62 -3.65
C TRP A 93 9.84 -4.48 -4.10
N ASN A 94 10.28 -5.38 -4.96
CA ASN A 94 11.65 -5.40 -5.48
C ASN A 94 11.78 -4.65 -6.82
N PHE A 95 11.79 -3.32 -6.77
CA PHE A 95 11.89 -2.49 -7.98
C PHE A 95 13.23 -2.64 -8.72
N SER A 96 14.30 -3.03 -8.02
CA SER A 96 15.63 -3.28 -8.62
C SER A 96 15.60 -4.39 -9.69
N THR A 97 14.57 -5.23 -9.70
CA THR A 97 14.38 -6.28 -10.72
C THR A 97 13.73 -5.77 -12.01
N LEU A 98 13.16 -4.56 -12.00
CA LEU A 98 12.64 -3.94 -13.21
C LEU A 98 13.84 -3.41 -14.00
N GLY A 99 14.05 -3.88 -15.24
CA GLY A 99 15.13 -3.43 -16.14
C GLY A 99 15.07 -1.94 -16.55
N LEU A 100 14.32 -1.13 -15.80
CA LEU A 100 14.10 0.30 -15.97
C LEU A 100 14.78 1.13 -14.87
N VAL A 101 15.39 0.50 -13.86
CA VAL A 101 16.00 1.17 -12.68
C VAL A 101 17.14 2.12 -13.09
N ASP A 102 17.88 1.80 -14.15
CA ASP A 102 18.94 2.68 -14.68
C ASP A 102 18.40 3.94 -15.39
N VAL A 103 17.11 3.94 -15.73
CA VAL A 103 16.46 4.98 -16.55
C VAL A 103 15.48 5.82 -15.73
N LEU A 104 14.88 5.24 -14.69
CA LEU A 104 13.90 5.90 -13.83
C LEU A 104 14.53 6.34 -12.51
N PRO A 105 14.45 7.63 -12.15
CA PRO A 105 14.81 8.14 -10.84
C PRO A 105 14.19 7.32 -9.68
N THR A 106 14.85 7.28 -8.53
CA THR A 106 14.36 6.61 -7.31
C THR A 106 12.96 7.06 -6.87
N ARG A 107 12.51 8.26 -7.28
CA ARG A 107 11.17 8.80 -6.96
C ARG A 107 10.01 7.97 -7.53
N TYR A 108 10.24 7.20 -8.61
CA TYR A 108 9.20 6.36 -9.20
C TYR A 108 8.82 5.18 -8.31
N PHE A 109 9.68 4.82 -7.36
CA PHE A 109 9.48 3.67 -6.49
C PHE A 109 8.23 3.73 -5.62
N GLN A 110 7.97 4.90 -5.03
CA GLN A 110 6.80 5.15 -4.18
C GLN A 110 5.54 5.33 -5.02
N THR A 111 5.65 6.02 -6.17
CA THR A 111 4.53 6.21 -7.09
C THR A 111 4.03 4.88 -7.67
N GLU A 112 4.92 3.97 -8.04
CA GLU A 112 4.53 2.66 -8.55
C GLU A 112 3.92 1.78 -7.45
N ALA A 113 4.39 1.88 -6.21
CA ALA A 113 3.76 1.20 -5.08
C ALA A 113 2.33 1.74 -4.80
N LEU A 114 2.12 3.05 -4.94
CA LEU A 114 0.79 3.65 -4.87
C LEU A 114 -0.14 3.08 -5.94
N HIS A 115 0.34 3.01 -7.18
CA HIS A 115 -0.44 2.45 -8.28
C HIS A 115 -0.75 0.96 -8.07
N ASP A 116 0.23 0.14 -7.64
CA ASP A 116 0.00 -1.26 -7.33
C ASP A 116 -1.03 -1.42 -6.21
N CYS A 117 -0.95 -0.61 -5.16
CA CYS A 117 -1.89 -0.63 -4.04
C CYS A 117 -3.31 -0.32 -4.52
N LEU A 118 -3.47 0.76 -5.27
CA LEU A 118 -4.77 1.16 -5.81
C LEU A 118 -5.36 0.09 -6.73
N ILE A 119 -4.56 -0.46 -7.66
CA ILE A 119 -5.03 -1.46 -8.63
C ILE A 119 -5.37 -2.78 -7.95
N ARG A 120 -4.57 -3.23 -6.98
CA ARG A 120 -4.72 -4.53 -6.34
C ARG A 120 -5.78 -4.55 -5.24
N TYR A 121 -5.94 -3.44 -4.52
CA TYR A 121 -6.77 -3.37 -3.32
C TYR A 121 -7.97 -2.42 -3.44
N GLY A 122 -8.03 -1.58 -4.48
CA GLY A 122 -9.09 -0.59 -4.61
C GLY A 122 -10.49 -1.17 -4.80
N ASP A 123 -10.62 -2.33 -5.45
CA ASP A 123 -11.91 -2.99 -5.69
C ASP A 123 -12.45 -3.79 -4.48
N GLN A 124 -11.55 -4.20 -3.59
CA GLN A 124 -11.85 -4.90 -2.33
C GLN A 124 -11.92 -3.97 -1.11
N SER A 125 -11.79 -2.65 -1.31
CA SER A 125 -11.82 -1.65 -0.25
C SER A 125 -12.92 -0.65 -0.49
N GLU A 126 -13.66 -0.31 0.56
CA GLU A 126 -14.58 0.83 0.53
C GLU A 126 -13.78 2.13 0.48
N TRP A 127 -12.76 2.21 1.34
CA TRP A 127 -11.82 3.31 1.37
C TRP A 127 -10.39 2.76 1.43
N LEU A 128 -9.52 3.39 0.65
CA LEU A 128 -8.12 3.01 0.56
C LEU A 128 -7.25 4.25 0.79
N GLY A 129 -6.32 4.13 1.73
CA GLY A 129 -5.31 5.14 2.03
C GLY A 129 -3.90 4.59 1.81
N MET A 130 -2.94 5.50 1.70
CA MET A 130 -1.52 5.16 1.74
C MET A 130 -0.77 6.17 2.60
N LEU A 131 0.09 5.69 3.50
CA LEU A 131 0.88 6.52 4.42
C LEU A 131 2.31 5.99 4.58
N ASP A 132 3.23 6.87 4.94
CA ASP A 132 4.52 6.46 5.49
C ASP A 132 4.36 5.93 6.93
N LEU A 133 5.30 5.09 7.41
CA LEU A 133 5.23 4.50 8.77
C LEU A 133 5.37 5.52 9.92
N ASP A 134 5.87 6.72 9.63
CA ASP A 134 5.99 7.84 10.56
C ASP A 134 4.79 8.81 10.49
N GLU A 135 3.80 8.52 9.63
CA GLU A 135 2.58 9.30 9.49
C GLU A 135 1.39 8.63 10.18
N TYR A 136 0.51 9.47 10.75
CA TYR A 136 -0.64 9.02 11.54
C TYR A 136 -1.88 9.85 11.21
N ILE A 137 -3.00 9.17 10.94
CA ILE A 137 -4.31 9.82 10.79
C ILE A 137 -4.98 9.83 12.16
N VAL A 138 -5.22 11.03 12.69
CA VAL A 138 -5.84 11.21 14.01
C VAL A 138 -7.22 11.85 13.82
N PRO A 139 -8.32 11.11 14.07
CA PRO A 139 -9.65 11.70 14.12
C PRO A 139 -9.72 12.77 15.20
N LEU A 140 -10.43 13.86 14.90
CA LEU A 140 -10.68 14.94 15.85
C LEU A 140 -12.16 14.97 16.22
N PRO A 141 -12.51 15.41 17.44
CA PRO A 141 -13.89 15.58 17.84
C PRO A 141 -14.70 16.40 16.81
N PRO A 142 -15.94 15.99 16.50
CA PRO A 142 -16.74 14.98 17.20
C PRO A 142 -16.52 13.53 16.75
N TYR A 143 -15.57 13.26 15.84
CA TYR A 143 -15.34 11.92 15.28
C TYR A 143 -14.34 11.15 16.12
N GLU A 144 -14.66 9.88 16.43
CA GLU A 144 -13.76 8.99 17.18
C GLU A 144 -12.90 8.15 16.23
N THR A 145 -13.44 7.79 15.06
CA THR A 145 -12.75 6.97 14.04
C THR A 145 -12.68 7.69 12.68
N ILE A 146 -11.77 7.22 11.82
CA ILE A 146 -11.73 7.70 10.43
C ILE A 146 -12.97 7.26 9.65
N VAL A 147 -13.55 6.12 10.01
CA VAL A 147 -14.76 5.57 9.40
C VAL A 147 -15.93 6.53 9.65
N ASP A 148 -16.12 6.99 10.89
CA ASP A 148 -17.16 7.96 11.24
C ASP A 148 -17.00 9.25 10.45
N TYR A 149 -15.77 9.77 10.38
CA TYR A 149 -15.48 10.99 9.64
C TYR A 149 -15.81 10.83 8.16
N VAL A 150 -15.33 9.75 7.54
CA VAL A 150 -15.48 9.52 6.12
C VAL A 150 -16.94 9.30 5.74
N HIS A 151 -17.66 8.43 6.45
CA HIS A 151 -19.07 8.16 6.17
C HIS A 151 -19.96 9.38 6.41
N ALA A 152 -19.67 10.20 7.43
CA ALA A 152 -20.45 11.40 7.71
C ALA A 152 -20.27 12.51 6.66
N ASN A 153 -19.12 12.58 5.99
CA ASN A 153 -18.77 13.69 5.09
C ASN A 153 -18.81 13.32 3.61
N PHE A 154 -18.57 12.05 3.27
CA PHE A 154 -18.44 11.57 1.89
C PHE A 154 -19.41 10.44 1.55
N GLY A 155 -20.16 9.93 2.53
CA GLY A 155 -21.07 8.81 2.37
C GLY A 155 -20.33 7.46 2.35
N ARG A 156 -21.07 6.42 1.94
CA ARG A 156 -20.48 5.17 1.45
C ARG A 156 -20.29 5.27 -0.05
#